data_AF-A0A6P7F484-F1
#
_entry.id   AF-A0A6P7F484-F1
#
_cell.length_a   1.000
_cell.length_b   1.000
_cell.length_c   1.000
_cell.angle_alpha   90.00
_cell.angle_beta   90.00
_cell.angle_gamma   90.00
#
_symmetry.space_group_name_H-M   'P 1'
#
loop_
_entity.id
_entity.type
_entity.pdbx_description
1 polymer ?
#
loop_
_entity_poly.entity_id
_entity_poly.type
_entity_poly.pdbx_seq_one_letter_code
_entity_poly.pdbx_strand_id
1 'polypeptide(L)'
;MLTKVGLFFVTAFVFLENAQGKDLILCPHPGQAKNLVYENTINTPMQGSSIVARIPDVYFLDSPMTCLCVLDNNDGVSQPVISDGGLDVKYAIVDILNKDYNYLSYTIRAYTADQGNSGSVHSESHPCSK
;
A
#
# COMPACT_ATOMS: atom_id res chain seq x y z
N MET A 1 -54.79 11.48 27.77
CA MET A 1 -53.84 11.27 26.65
C MET A 1 -52.77 12.34 26.75
N LEU A 2 -51.57 12.01 27.26
CA LEU A 2 -50.38 12.85 27.14
C LEU A 2 -49.24 11.99 26.62
N THR A 3 -48.62 12.50 25.58
CA THR A 3 -47.84 11.80 24.56
C THR A 3 -46.43 11.50 25.07
N LYS A 4 -45.95 10.27 24.79
CA LYS A 4 -44.58 9.82 25.06
C LYS A 4 -43.58 10.73 24.34
N VAL A 5 -42.71 11.40 25.11
CA VAL A 5 -41.52 12.08 24.57
C VAL A 5 -40.43 11.02 24.42
N GLY A 6 -40.32 10.46 23.21
CA GLY A 6 -39.22 9.57 22.85
C GLY A 6 -37.97 10.41 22.60
N LEU A 7 -37.02 10.37 23.53
CA LEU A 7 -35.71 11.00 23.38
C LEU A 7 -34.89 10.15 22.39
N PHE A 8 -34.82 10.57 21.12
CA PHE A 8 -33.98 9.93 20.11
C PHE A 8 -32.54 10.42 20.31
N PHE A 9 -31.73 9.65 21.04
CA PHE A 9 -30.28 9.82 21.08
C PHE A 9 -29.72 9.45 19.70
N VAL A 10 -29.44 10.46 18.87
CA VAL A 10 -28.70 10.27 17.62
C VAL A 10 -27.22 10.16 17.99
N THR A 11 -26.75 8.93 18.16
CA THR A 11 -25.31 8.61 18.26
C THR A 11 -24.69 8.91 16.90
N ALA A 12 -24.08 10.08 16.76
CA ALA A 12 -23.22 10.42 15.64
C ALA A 12 -22.00 9.49 15.68
N PHE A 13 -22.00 8.46 14.83
CA PHE A 13 -20.82 7.68 14.49
C PHE A 13 -19.86 8.61 13.75
N VAL A 14 -18.97 9.26 14.48
CA VAL A 14 -17.82 9.98 13.92
C VAL A 14 -16.87 8.90 13.39
N PHE A 15 -16.91 8.64 12.09
CA PHE A 15 -15.79 7.99 11.41
C PHE A 15 -14.59 8.94 11.49
N LEU A 16 -13.74 8.71 12.50
CA LEU A 16 -12.38 9.21 12.49
C LEU A 16 -11.65 8.50 11.34
N GLU A 17 -11.65 9.12 10.17
CA GLU A 17 -10.63 8.82 9.17
C GLU A 17 -9.31 9.24 9.78
N ASN A 18 -8.57 8.26 10.31
CA ASN A 18 -7.22 8.49 10.79
C ASN A 18 -6.41 9.01 9.61
N ALA A 19 -5.97 10.26 9.68
CA ALA A 19 -4.90 10.80 8.86
C ALA A 19 -3.61 10.07 9.24
N GLN A 20 -3.45 8.87 8.70
CA GLN A 20 -2.19 8.14 8.65
C GLN A 20 -1.55 8.48 7.29
N GLY A 21 -0.22 8.46 7.19
CA GLY A 21 0.48 8.68 5.93
C GLY A 21 -0.17 7.92 4.78
N LYS A 22 -0.16 8.50 3.58
CA LYS A 22 -0.93 7.93 2.46
C LYS A 22 -0.20 6.75 1.84
N ASP A 23 -0.20 5.62 2.54
CA ASP A 23 0.19 4.33 1.99
C ASP A 23 -0.72 3.97 0.80
N LEU A 24 -0.17 3.27 -0.18
CA LEU A 24 -0.94 2.61 -1.24
C LEU A 24 -0.85 1.10 -1.02
N ILE A 25 -1.97 0.49 -0.67
CA ILE A 25 -2.09 -0.95 -0.44
C ILE A 25 -3.05 -1.53 -1.48
N LEU A 26 -2.51 -2.32 -2.40
CA LEU A 26 -3.26 -3.04 -3.41
C LEU A 26 -3.12 -4.55 -3.15
N CYS A 27 -3.95 -5.09 -2.25
CA CYS A 27 -3.87 -6.50 -1.84
C CYS A 27 -5.29 -7.07 -1.67
N PRO A 28 -6.01 -7.36 -2.76
CA PRO A 28 -7.41 -7.80 -2.71
C PRO A 28 -7.58 -9.16 -2.01
N HIS A 29 -6.56 -10.01 -2.11
CA HIS A 29 -6.53 -11.32 -1.47
C HIS A 29 -5.21 -11.51 -0.70
N PRO A 30 -5.08 -10.96 0.52
CA PRO A 30 -3.85 -11.07 1.32
C PRO A 30 -3.38 -12.52 1.52
N GLY A 31 -4.32 -13.47 1.57
CA GLY A 31 -4.02 -14.90 1.65
C GLY A 31 -3.24 -15.46 0.44
N GLN A 32 -3.28 -14.80 -0.72
CA GLN A 32 -2.53 -15.16 -1.93
C GLN A 32 -1.17 -14.44 -2.04
N ALA A 33 -0.87 -13.50 -1.15
CA ALA A 33 0.43 -12.83 -1.08
C ALA A 33 1.42 -13.70 -0.29
N LYS A 34 1.97 -14.73 -0.94
CA LYS A 34 2.80 -15.75 -0.26
C LYS A 34 4.29 -15.49 -0.39
N ASN A 35 4.73 -15.03 -1.56
CA ASN A 35 6.14 -14.86 -1.88
C ASN A 35 6.47 -13.39 -2.04
N LEU A 36 7.27 -12.82 -1.13
CA LEU A 36 7.87 -11.51 -1.30
C LEU A 36 8.93 -11.62 -2.42
N VAL A 37 8.69 -10.96 -3.55
CA VAL A 37 9.56 -11.04 -4.73
C VAL A 37 10.31 -9.74 -5.00
N TYR A 38 9.91 -8.65 -4.36
CA TYR A 38 10.57 -7.37 -4.45
C TYR A 38 10.34 -6.59 -3.14
N GLU A 39 11.40 -6.04 -2.58
CA GLU A 39 11.35 -5.05 -1.50
C GLU A 39 12.46 -4.03 -1.73
N ASN A 40 12.10 -2.75 -1.78
CA ASN A 40 13.07 -1.67 -1.88
C ASN A 40 12.56 -0.41 -1.18
N THR A 41 13.47 0.32 -0.54
CA THR A 41 13.20 1.63 0.05
C THR A 41 13.76 2.71 -0.86
N ILE A 42 12.89 3.58 -1.36
CA ILE A 42 13.23 4.64 -2.30
C ILE A 42 13.09 5.99 -1.61
N ASN A 43 14.12 6.81 -1.74
CA ASN A 43 14.20 8.14 -1.16
C ASN A 43 14.44 9.17 -2.25
N THR A 44 13.83 10.35 -2.12
CA THR A 44 14.19 11.48 -2.99
C THR A 44 15.56 12.02 -2.62
N PRO A 45 16.42 12.35 -3.60
CA PRO A 45 17.75 12.92 -3.34
C PRO A 45 17.68 14.39 -2.90
N MET A 46 16.55 15.07 -3.14
CA MET A 46 16.36 16.49 -2.88
C MET A 46 14.91 16.76 -2.44
N GLN A 47 14.74 17.72 -1.53
CA GLN A 47 13.42 18.22 -1.12
C GLN A 47 12.59 18.67 -2.32
N GLY A 48 11.28 18.45 -2.25
CA GLY A 48 10.34 18.80 -3.32
C GLY A 48 10.41 17.92 -4.57
N SER A 49 11.36 16.97 -4.66
CA SER A 49 11.41 16.03 -5.78
C SER A 49 10.32 14.98 -5.66
N SER A 50 9.85 14.48 -6.80
CA SER A 50 8.88 13.38 -6.91
C SER A 50 9.58 12.06 -7.18
N ILE A 51 8.90 10.94 -6.94
CA ILE A 51 9.39 9.59 -7.24
C ILE A 51 8.63 9.03 -8.44
N VAL A 52 9.36 8.38 -9.35
CA VAL A 52 8.81 7.49 -10.39
C VAL A 52 9.62 6.20 -10.29
N ALA A 53 8.96 5.12 -9.88
CA ALA A 53 9.62 3.84 -9.60
C ALA A 53 8.97 2.71 -10.39
N ARG A 54 9.79 1.90 -11.06
CA ARG A 54 9.33 0.67 -11.73
C ARG A 54 9.59 -0.52 -10.82
N ILE A 55 8.60 -1.40 -10.67
CA ILE A 55 8.69 -2.62 -9.87
C ILE A 55 8.51 -3.83 -10.78
N PRO A 56 9.45 -4.79 -10.81
CA PRO A 56 10.82 -4.66 -10.31
C PRO A 56 11.62 -3.63 -11.14
N ASP A 57 12.72 -3.14 -10.58
CA ASP A 57 13.57 -2.11 -11.21
C ASP A 57 14.09 -2.55 -12.59
N VAL A 58 14.31 -3.86 -12.76
CA VAL A 58 14.80 -4.48 -13.99
C VAL A 58 13.99 -5.75 -14.29
N TYR A 59 13.82 -6.07 -15.57
CA TYR A 59 13.10 -7.26 -16.06
C TYR A 59 11.62 -7.33 -15.60
N PHE A 60 10.98 -8.49 -15.74
CA PHE A 60 9.62 -8.75 -15.29
C PHE A 60 9.65 -9.83 -14.21
N LEU A 61 8.64 -9.83 -13.34
CA LEU A 61 8.43 -10.95 -12.41
C LEU A 61 8.13 -12.25 -13.16
N ASP A 62 8.55 -13.38 -12.60
CA ASP A 62 8.25 -14.70 -13.17
C ASP A 62 6.75 -15.00 -13.12
N SER A 63 6.07 -14.55 -12.06
CA SER A 63 4.63 -14.66 -11.86
C SER A 63 3.96 -13.30 -11.69
N PRO A 64 2.68 -13.17 -12.06
CA PRO A 64 1.90 -11.96 -11.81
C PRO A 64 1.85 -11.57 -10.33
N MET A 65 1.84 -10.28 -10.08
CA MET A 65 1.76 -9.71 -8.74
C MET A 65 0.36 -9.89 -8.15
N THR A 66 0.28 -10.42 -6.93
CA THR A 66 -0.98 -10.62 -6.19
C THR A 66 -1.22 -9.56 -5.13
N CYS A 67 -0.16 -8.86 -4.71
CA CYS A 67 -0.23 -7.79 -3.72
C CYS A 67 0.93 -6.81 -3.90
N LEU A 68 0.63 -5.50 -3.81
CA LEU A 68 1.59 -4.40 -3.87
C LEU A 68 1.36 -3.46 -2.68
N CYS A 69 2.42 -3.20 -1.92
CA CYS A 69 2.42 -2.25 -0.82
C CYS A 69 3.41 -1.13 -1.16
N VAL A 70 2.98 0.13 -1.06
CA VAL A 70 3.86 1.31 -1.09
C VAL A 70 3.61 2.06 0.21
N LEU A 71 4.55 1.95 1.13
CA LEU A 71 4.41 2.38 2.51
C LEU A 71 5.22 3.65 2.74
N ASP A 72 4.59 4.71 3.21
CA ASP A 72 5.26 5.96 3.56
C ASP A 72 6.04 5.77 4.87
N ASN A 73 7.34 6.03 4.85
CA ASN A 73 8.18 5.91 6.04
C ASN A 73 8.15 7.19 6.91
N ASN A 74 7.67 8.31 6.37
CA ASN A 74 7.68 9.62 7.01
C ASN A 74 6.28 10.11 7.43
N ASP A 75 5.25 9.31 7.18
CA ASP A 75 3.83 9.66 7.39
C ASP A 75 3.44 11.01 6.76
N GLY A 76 3.92 11.26 5.54
CA GLY A 76 3.69 12.46 4.77
C GLY A 76 2.31 12.50 4.09
N VAL A 77 2.04 13.61 3.40
CA VAL A 77 0.76 13.86 2.71
C VAL A 77 0.76 13.43 1.24
N SER A 78 1.92 13.09 0.70
CA SER A 78 2.10 12.67 -0.69
C SER A 78 1.49 11.27 -0.88
N GLN A 79 0.77 11.07 -1.99
CA GLN A 79 0.02 9.83 -2.23
C GLN A 79 0.61 9.11 -3.44
N PRO A 80 1.06 7.85 -3.29
CA PRO A 80 1.46 7.03 -4.41
C PRO A 80 0.27 6.70 -5.32
N VAL A 81 0.52 6.63 -6.62
CA VAL A 81 -0.43 6.18 -7.63
C VAL A 81 0.24 5.19 -8.57
N ILE A 82 -0.51 4.19 -9.06
CA ILE A 82 -0.02 3.31 -10.13
C ILE A 82 -0.27 4.01 -11.46
N SER A 83 0.79 4.30 -12.19
CA SER A 83 0.70 4.93 -13.52
C SER A 83 0.69 3.90 -14.65
N ASP A 84 1.21 2.69 -14.42
CA ASP A 84 1.14 1.56 -15.35
C ASP A 84 1.30 0.20 -14.65
N GLY A 85 0.83 -0.89 -15.25
CA GLY A 85 0.91 -2.25 -14.72
C GLY A 85 0.09 -2.46 -13.43
N GLY A 86 0.65 -3.19 -12.46
CA GLY A 86 0.04 -3.43 -11.15
C GLY A 86 -0.29 -4.90 -10.87
N LEU A 87 -1.45 -5.12 -10.25
CA LEU A 87 -1.95 -6.46 -9.92
C LEU A 87 -2.23 -7.28 -11.18
N ASP A 88 -2.09 -8.60 -11.06
CA ASP A 88 -2.26 -9.57 -12.15
C ASP A 88 -1.34 -9.32 -13.37
N VAL A 89 -0.36 -8.44 -13.20
CA VAL A 89 0.69 -8.12 -14.18
C VAL A 89 2.05 -8.39 -13.54
N LYS A 90 3.09 -8.54 -14.38
CA LYS A 90 4.46 -8.86 -13.96
C LYS A 90 5.33 -7.65 -13.66
N TYR A 91 4.75 -6.45 -13.66
CA TYR A 91 5.40 -5.19 -13.30
C TYR A 91 4.38 -4.15 -12.86
N ALA A 92 4.85 -3.08 -12.22
CA ALA A 92 4.09 -1.87 -11.95
C ALA A 92 5.00 -0.64 -12.10
N ILE A 93 4.42 0.52 -12.39
CA ILE A 93 5.07 1.82 -12.26
C ILE A 93 4.29 2.62 -11.22
N VAL A 94 5.00 3.12 -10.22
CA VAL A 94 4.48 3.92 -9.12
C VAL A 94 4.99 5.34 -9.25
N ASP A 95 4.07 6.30 -9.34
CA ASP A 95 4.38 7.73 -9.28
C ASP A 95 3.99 8.27 -7.91
N ILE A 96 4.87 9.07 -7.31
CA ILE A 96 4.62 9.75 -6.04
C ILE A 96 4.96 11.22 -6.21
N LEU A 97 3.94 12.03 -6.45
CA LEU A 97 4.08 13.48 -6.57
C LEU A 97 4.23 14.10 -5.18
N ASN A 98 5.26 14.91 -5.02
CA ASN A 98 5.52 15.64 -3.78
C ASN A 98 4.51 16.77 -3.58
N LYS A 99 3.82 16.77 -2.43
CA LYS A 99 2.74 17.74 -2.12
C LYS A 99 3.08 18.77 -1.04
N ASP A 100 4.16 18.57 -0.30
CA ASP A 100 4.53 19.37 0.88
C ASP A 100 5.99 19.82 0.88
N TYR A 101 6.70 19.61 -0.22
CA TYR A 101 8.10 19.98 -0.41
C TYR A 101 9.09 19.25 0.52
N ASN A 102 8.66 18.18 1.21
CA ASN A 102 9.52 17.39 2.08
C ASN A 102 10.36 16.38 1.29
N TYR A 103 11.29 15.68 1.98
CA TYR A 103 11.90 14.47 1.41
C TYR A 103 10.88 13.33 1.44
N LEU A 104 10.69 12.66 0.31
CA LEU A 104 9.88 11.46 0.23
C LEU A 104 10.73 10.23 0.59
N SER A 105 10.18 9.33 1.41
CA SER A 105 10.77 8.04 1.73
C SER A 105 9.67 6.99 1.75
N TYR A 106 9.74 6.02 0.82
CA TYR A 106 8.74 4.96 0.73
C TYR A 106 9.38 3.59 0.64
N THR A 107 8.79 2.62 1.32
CA THR A 107 9.15 1.20 1.19
C THR A 107 8.12 0.51 0.30
N ILE A 108 8.58 -0.04 -0.82
CA ILE A 108 7.75 -0.73 -1.80
C ILE A 108 7.97 -2.24 -1.67
N ARG A 109 6.89 -3.00 -1.50
CA ARG A 109 6.90 -4.46 -1.42
C ARG A 109 5.94 -5.06 -2.44
N ALA A 110 6.39 -6.02 -3.22
CA ALA A 110 5.53 -6.78 -4.14
C ALA A 110 5.56 -8.27 -3.83
N TYR A 111 4.38 -8.88 -3.89
CA TYR A 111 4.17 -10.30 -3.60
C TYR A 111 3.56 -11.02 -4.80
N THR A 112 3.86 -12.30 -4.90
CA THR A 112 3.23 -13.23 -5.84
C THR A 112 2.58 -14.40 -5.10
N ALA A 113 1.75 -15.15 -5.81
CA ALA A 113 1.22 -16.43 -5.32
C ALA A 113 2.34 -17.44 -5.02
N ASP A 114 2.00 -18.45 -4.24
CA ASP A 114 2.89 -19.59 -4.03
C ASP A 114 3.14 -20.31 -5.37
N GLN A 115 4.41 -20.61 -5.67
CA GLN A 115 4.80 -21.35 -6.89
C GLN A 115 4.93 -22.86 -6.65
N GLY A 116 4.54 -23.36 -5.49
CA GLY A 116 4.40 -24.80 -5.26
C GLY A 116 5.70 -25.52 -4.89
N ASN A 117 6.62 -24.86 -4.19
CA ASN A 117 7.72 -25.55 -3.52
C ASN A 117 7.60 -25.33 -2.00
N SER A 118 7.03 -26.32 -1.32
CA SER A 118 6.73 -26.28 0.11
C SER A 118 8.00 -26.06 0.94
N GLY A 119 8.20 -24.83 1.40
CA GLY A 119 9.16 -24.44 2.42
C GLY A 119 8.51 -23.45 3.38
N SER A 120 8.00 -23.96 4.50
CA SER A 120 7.56 -23.24 5.72
C SER A 120 6.70 -21.98 5.55
N VAL A 121 5.40 -22.16 5.76
CA VAL A 121 4.43 -21.09 6.02
C VAL A 121 4.77 -20.42 7.36
N HIS A 122 5.21 -19.16 7.33
CA HIS A 122 5.14 -18.30 8.51
C HIS A 122 3.79 -17.59 8.57
N SER A 123 3.19 -17.64 9.75
CA SER A 123 1.84 -17.17 10.08
C SER A 123 1.78 -15.64 10.17
N GLU A 124 0.81 -15.09 9.46
CA GLU A 124 -0.11 -14.02 9.86
C GLU A 124 0.46 -12.71 10.41
N SER A 125 1.12 -11.95 9.55
CA SER A 125 0.93 -10.50 9.50
C SER A 125 0.36 -10.11 8.13
N HIS A 126 -0.41 -9.02 8.06
CA HIS A 126 -0.87 -8.53 6.76
C HIS A 126 0.39 -8.20 5.92
N PRO A 127 0.47 -8.57 4.63
CA PRO A 127 1.68 -8.39 3.82
C PRO A 127 2.18 -6.93 3.78
N CYS A 128 1.27 -5.98 4.00
CA CYS A 128 1.57 -4.54 4.06
C CYS A 128 1.65 -3.95 5.47
N SER A 129 1.78 -4.76 6.52
CA SER A 129 2.02 -4.24 7.87
C SER A 129 3.39 -3.52 7.93
N LYS A 130 3.40 -2.32 8.49
CA LYS A 130 4.62 -1.61 8.93
C LYS A 130 5.17 -2.25 10.20
#